data_AF-A0A4R0QMG9-F1
#
_entry.id   AF-A0A4R0QMG9-F1
#
_cell.length_a   1.000
_cell.length_b   1.000
_cell.length_c   1.000
_cell.angle_alpha   90.00
_cell.angle_beta   90.00
_cell.angle_gamma   90.00
#
_symmetry.space_group_name_H-M   'P 1'
#
loop_
_entity.id
_entity.type
_entity.pdbx_description
1 polymer ?
#
loop_
_entity_poly.entity_id
_entity_poly.type
_entity_poly.pdbx_seq_one_letter_code
_entity_poly.pdbx_strand_id
1 'polypeptide(L)'
;MIDNSKTRVVVGMSGGVDSSVTALLLKEKGYDVIGVFMKNWDDTDENGFCTATEDYKDVAAVADQIGIPYYSVNFQKEYWERVFEYFLAEYRAGRTPNPDVMCNKEIKFKAFLDYAMTLGADCVATGHYAQVTRDEDGTVHMLRGVDNGKDQTYFLSQLSQEQLQKTLFPLGHLQKPEVRAIAERAGLATAKKKDSTGICFIGEKNFKEFLGHYLPAQPGRMMTVDGRDMGEHAGLMYYTIGQRGGLGIGGQIGGDNEPWFVVGKDLSKNILYVGQGFYHESLMSTSLDASTIHFTRDMPNTFTLECTAKFRYRQTDSKVTVKVKGDKAEVIFAEPQRAITPGQAVVFYQGDECLGGGMIDMAYKDGVACQYI
;
A
#
# COMPACT_ATOMS: atom_id res chain seq x y z
N MET A 1 31.52 20.93 4.50
CA MET A 1 30.70 19.90 3.84
C MET A 1 30.82 18.65 4.67
N ILE A 2 29.70 18.02 5.02
CA ILE A 2 29.69 16.74 5.72
C ILE A 2 30.23 15.68 4.74
N ASP A 3 31.24 14.92 5.15
CA ASP A 3 31.78 13.81 4.37
C ASP A 3 30.87 12.59 4.52
N ASN A 4 30.08 12.31 3.48
CA ASN A 4 29.13 11.20 3.48
C ASN A 4 29.76 9.85 3.12
N SER A 5 31.04 9.82 2.71
CA SER A 5 31.69 8.60 2.19
C SER A 5 31.85 7.49 3.22
N LYS A 6 31.74 7.84 4.51
CA LYS A 6 31.78 6.88 5.63
C LYS A 6 30.43 6.30 6.00
N THR A 7 29.34 6.81 5.40
CA THR A 7 27.99 6.32 5.66
C THR A 7 27.59 5.39 4.52
N ARG A 8 27.40 4.11 4.85
CA ARG A 8 26.96 3.09 3.89
C ARG A 8 25.45 3.07 3.79
N VAL A 9 24.96 3.22 2.56
CA VAL A 9 23.53 3.20 2.24
C VAL A 9 23.22 2.05 1.30
N VAL A 10 22.38 1.11 1.74
CA VAL A 10 21.90 0.02 0.89
C VAL A 10 20.56 0.41 0.27
N VAL A 11 20.53 0.51 -1.06
CA VAL A 11 19.36 0.94 -1.83
C VAL A 11 18.60 -0.28 -2.34
N GLY A 12 17.32 -0.38 -1.96
CA GLY A 12 16.43 -1.38 -2.55
C GLY A 12 16.13 -1.01 -4.00
N MET A 13 16.72 -1.74 -4.95
CA MET A 13 16.59 -1.50 -6.39
C MET A 13 15.63 -2.51 -6.99
N SER A 14 14.52 -2.04 -7.57
CA SER A 14 13.47 -2.91 -8.13
C SER A 14 13.55 -3.04 -9.66
N GLY A 15 14.60 -2.51 -10.28
CA GLY A 15 14.68 -2.37 -11.75
C GLY A 15 13.78 -1.25 -12.32
N GLY A 16 13.19 -0.42 -11.46
CA GLY A 16 12.35 0.72 -11.84
C GLY A 16 13.08 2.06 -11.74
N VAL A 17 12.60 3.05 -12.50
CA VAL A 17 13.23 4.39 -12.61
C VAL A 17 13.40 5.10 -11.26
N ASP A 18 12.45 4.92 -10.33
CA ASP A 18 12.48 5.58 -9.02
C ASP A 18 13.68 5.09 -8.19
N SER A 19 13.87 3.78 -8.08
CA SER A 19 15.03 3.23 -7.37
C SER A 19 16.35 3.51 -8.08
N SER A 20 16.37 3.60 -9.40
CA SER A 20 17.56 3.96 -10.17
C SER A 20 18.03 5.39 -9.85
N VAL A 21 17.09 6.35 -9.86
CA VAL A 21 17.40 7.74 -9.51
C VAL A 21 17.73 7.88 -8.03
N THR A 22 17.09 7.09 -7.17
CA THR A 22 17.45 7.03 -5.74
C THR A 22 18.93 6.69 -5.54
N ALA A 23 19.41 5.64 -6.19
CA ALA A 23 20.80 5.22 -6.12
C ALA A 23 21.76 6.27 -6.69
N LEU A 24 21.40 6.86 -7.84
CA LEU A 24 22.17 7.95 -8.46
C LEU A 24 22.31 9.15 -7.52
N LEU A 25 21.20 9.65 -6.95
CA LEU A 25 21.21 10.83 -6.08
C LEU A 25 22.05 10.63 -4.81
N LEU A 26 22.03 9.41 -4.25
CA LEU A 26 22.88 9.07 -3.10
C LEU A 26 24.36 9.00 -3.50
N LYS A 27 24.66 8.44 -4.67
CA LYS A 27 26.02 8.38 -5.20
C LYS A 27 26.57 9.80 -5.44
N GLU A 28 25.80 10.69 -6.04
CA GLU A 28 26.17 12.09 -6.28
C GLU A 28 26.38 12.86 -4.97
N LYS A 29 25.65 12.52 -3.91
CA LYS A 29 25.87 13.07 -2.55
C LYS A 29 27.09 12.48 -1.83
N GLY A 30 27.81 11.56 -2.45
CA GLY A 30 29.07 11.00 -1.95
C GLY A 30 28.93 9.89 -0.91
N TYR A 31 27.76 9.25 -0.80
CA TYR A 31 27.57 8.09 0.09
C TYR A 31 28.29 6.84 -0.44
N ASP A 32 28.60 5.89 0.45
CA ASP A 32 28.98 4.52 0.07
C ASP A 32 27.71 3.73 -0.27
N VAL A 33 27.36 3.69 -1.56
CA VAL A 33 26.08 3.16 -2.05
C VAL A 33 26.23 1.72 -2.52
N ILE A 34 25.33 0.85 -2.07
CA ILE A 34 25.19 -0.54 -2.55
C ILE A 34 23.75 -0.74 -3.05
N GLY A 35 23.59 -1.28 -4.25
CA GLY A 35 22.28 -1.70 -4.77
C GLY A 35 21.92 -3.12 -4.34
N VAL A 36 20.66 -3.36 -3.96
CA VAL A 36 20.16 -4.72 -3.69
C VAL A 36 18.83 -4.92 -4.37
N PHE A 37 18.75 -5.96 -5.21
CA PHE A 37 17.52 -6.46 -5.80
C PHE A 37 16.91 -7.55 -4.93
N MET A 38 15.60 -7.47 -4.68
CA MET A 38 14.87 -8.44 -3.86
C MET A 38 13.99 -9.31 -4.77
N LYS A 39 14.32 -10.59 -4.91
CA LYS A 39 13.42 -11.58 -5.53
C LYS A 39 12.42 -12.06 -4.47
N ASN A 40 11.22 -11.49 -4.49
CA ASN A 40 10.16 -11.78 -3.51
C ASN A 40 9.07 -12.72 -4.02
N TRP A 41 9.03 -12.97 -5.34
CA TRP A 41 8.04 -13.82 -5.97
C TRP A 41 8.67 -14.58 -7.12
N ASP A 42 8.23 -15.82 -7.36
CA ASP A 42 8.59 -16.54 -8.58
C ASP A 42 7.45 -16.41 -9.57
N ASP A 43 7.65 -15.62 -10.63
CA ASP A 43 6.64 -15.42 -11.67
C ASP A 43 7.02 -16.08 -12.99
N THR A 44 7.79 -17.17 -12.92
CA THR A 44 8.20 -17.91 -14.10
C THR A 44 6.95 -18.50 -14.77
N ASP A 45 6.64 -18.05 -15.98
CA ASP A 45 5.49 -18.53 -16.74
C ASP A 45 5.76 -19.89 -17.41
N GLU A 46 4.74 -20.42 -18.09
CA GLU A 46 4.81 -21.71 -18.79
C GLU A 46 5.85 -21.72 -19.93
N ASN A 47 6.27 -20.54 -20.42
CA ASN A 47 7.30 -20.36 -21.44
C ASN A 47 8.70 -20.12 -20.83
N GLY A 48 8.83 -20.16 -19.50
CA GLY A 48 10.07 -19.89 -18.78
C GLY A 48 10.46 -18.41 -18.70
N PHE A 49 9.57 -17.49 -19.10
CA PHE A 49 9.81 -16.06 -18.96
C PHE A 49 9.57 -15.63 -17.51
N CYS A 50 10.56 -14.93 -16.94
CA CYS A 50 10.52 -14.46 -15.56
C CYS A 50 10.78 -12.95 -15.53
N THR A 51 9.76 -12.18 -15.12
CA THR A 51 9.83 -10.71 -15.00
C THR A 51 10.95 -10.26 -14.06
N ALA A 52 11.17 -10.98 -12.95
CA ALA A 52 12.25 -10.70 -12.01
C ALA A 52 13.65 -10.79 -12.65
N THR A 53 13.83 -11.64 -13.67
CA THR A 53 15.11 -11.75 -14.39
C THR A 53 15.39 -10.50 -15.22
N GLU A 54 14.38 -9.95 -15.89
CA GLU A 54 14.52 -8.70 -16.65
C GLU A 54 14.70 -7.49 -15.73
N ASP A 55 13.96 -7.42 -14.64
CA ASP A 55 14.14 -6.35 -13.64
C ASP A 55 15.55 -6.38 -13.02
N TYR A 56 16.11 -7.57 -12.79
CA TYR A 56 17.49 -7.70 -12.30
C TYR A 56 18.53 -7.24 -13.33
N LYS A 57 18.31 -7.50 -14.63
CA LYS A 57 19.18 -6.96 -15.71
C LYS A 57 19.16 -5.44 -15.72
N ASP A 58 18.00 -4.83 -15.50
CA ASP A 58 17.89 -3.36 -15.40
C ASP A 58 18.64 -2.81 -14.18
N VAL A 59 18.58 -3.51 -13.04
CA VAL A 59 19.39 -3.16 -11.85
C VAL A 59 20.88 -3.22 -12.17
N ALA A 60 21.35 -4.31 -12.79
CA ALA A 60 22.75 -4.48 -13.16
C ALA A 60 23.21 -3.36 -14.12
N ALA A 61 22.43 -3.10 -15.18
CA ALA A 61 22.73 -2.04 -16.14
C ALA A 61 22.85 -0.66 -15.48
N VAL A 62 21.91 -0.30 -14.59
CA VAL A 62 21.95 0.98 -13.88
C VAL A 62 23.12 1.04 -12.90
N ALA A 63 23.38 -0.03 -12.15
CA ALA A 63 24.47 -0.08 -11.17
C ALA A 63 25.84 0.06 -11.85
N ASP A 64 26.02 -0.59 -13.00
CA ASP A 64 27.21 -0.45 -13.85
C ASP A 64 27.35 0.98 -14.39
N GLN A 65 26.24 1.62 -14.84
CA GLN A 65 26.24 3.01 -15.33
C GLN A 65 26.69 4.02 -14.28
N ILE A 66 26.30 3.84 -13.02
CA ILE A 66 26.59 4.79 -11.92
C ILE A 66 27.77 4.36 -11.04
N GLY A 67 28.38 3.20 -11.32
CA GLY A 67 29.57 2.71 -10.63
C GLY A 67 29.31 2.38 -9.15
N ILE A 68 28.28 1.56 -8.89
CA ILE A 68 28.00 1.01 -7.54
C ILE A 68 27.97 -0.53 -7.57
N PRO A 69 28.39 -1.21 -6.50
CA PRO A 69 28.17 -2.65 -6.37
C PRO A 69 26.68 -2.96 -6.26
N TYR A 70 26.28 -4.13 -6.75
CA TYR A 70 24.91 -4.62 -6.65
C TYR A 70 24.85 -6.10 -6.29
N TYR A 71 23.80 -6.48 -5.55
CA TYR A 71 23.54 -7.85 -5.12
C TYR A 71 22.08 -8.24 -5.37
N SER A 72 21.81 -9.54 -5.29
CA SER A 72 20.46 -10.09 -5.29
C SER A 72 20.25 -10.90 -4.02
N VAL A 73 19.06 -10.78 -3.43
CA VAL A 73 18.62 -11.56 -2.28
C VAL A 73 17.24 -12.15 -2.56
N ASN A 74 16.99 -13.37 -2.10
CA ASN A 74 15.72 -14.05 -2.24
C ASN A 74 14.95 -13.99 -0.91
N PHE A 75 13.78 -13.36 -0.92
CA PHE A 75 12.84 -13.32 0.22
C PHE A 75 11.49 -13.93 -0.14
N GLN A 76 11.43 -14.87 -1.10
CA GLN A 76 10.19 -15.53 -1.51
C GLN A 76 9.49 -16.21 -0.33
N LYS A 77 10.27 -16.85 0.54
CA LYS A 77 9.73 -17.53 1.72
C LYS A 77 9.08 -16.53 2.68
N GLU A 78 9.82 -15.49 3.06
CA GLU A 78 9.34 -14.45 3.96
C GLU A 78 8.13 -13.71 3.37
N TYR A 79 8.15 -13.44 2.06
CA TYR A 79 7.05 -12.80 1.36
C TYR A 79 5.79 -13.66 1.38
N TRP A 80 5.94 -14.96 1.10
CA TRP A 80 4.84 -15.92 1.16
C TRP A 80 4.21 -15.95 2.56
N GLU A 81 5.03 -16.23 3.58
CA GLU A 81 4.59 -16.41 4.97
C GLU A 81 4.00 -15.12 5.58
N ARG A 82 4.57 -13.94 5.28
CA ARG A 82 4.23 -12.70 5.99
C ARG A 82 3.32 -11.75 5.22
N VAL A 83 3.25 -11.88 3.89
CA VAL A 83 2.46 -10.98 3.03
C VAL A 83 1.38 -11.74 2.29
N PHE A 84 1.73 -12.84 1.62
CA PHE A 84 0.79 -13.55 0.76
C PHE A 84 -0.23 -14.38 1.56
N GLU A 85 0.20 -15.05 2.63
CA GLU A 85 -0.72 -15.75 3.53
C GLU A 85 -1.72 -14.79 4.20
N TYR A 86 -1.24 -13.62 4.65
CA TYR A 86 -2.10 -12.52 5.12
C TYR A 86 -3.12 -12.13 4.04
N PHE A 87 -2.66 -11.87 2.81
CA PHE A 87 -3.52 -11.48 1.69
C PHE A 87 -4.63 -12.51 1.44
N LEU A 88 -4.33 -13.81 1.45
CA LEU A 88 -5.32 -14.86 1.27
C LEU A 88 -6.27 -14.99 2.49
N ALA A 89 -5.75 -14.83 3.71
CA ALA A 89 -6.55 -14.89 4.93
C ALA A 89 -7.58 -13.76 4.99
N GLU A 90 -7.22 -12.54 4.58
CA GLU A 90 -8.14 -11.39 4.51
C GLU A 90 -9.30 -11.64 3.54
N TYR A 91 -9.03 -12.19 2.35
CA TYR A 91 -10.09 -12.53 1.41
C TYR A 91 -10.98 -13.66 1.91
N ARG A 92 -10.42 -14.67 2.60
CA ARG A 92 -11.22 -15.71 3.26
C ARG A 92 -12.16 -15.13 4.32
N ALA A 93 -11.75 -14.04 4.97
CA ALA A 93 -12.56 -13.31 5.93
C ALA A 93 -13.52 -12.28 5.29
N GLY A 94 -13.65 -12.25 3.95
CA GLY A 94 -14.54 -11.32 3.23
C GLY A 94 -14.01 -9.87 3.11
N ARG A 95 -12.82 -9.61 3.66
CA ARG A 95 -12.16 -8.29 3.69
C ARG A 95 -11.36 -8.03 2.40
N THR A 96 -10.95 -6.78 2.19
CA THR A 96 -10.11 -6.37 1.06
C THR A 96 -8.71 -5.98 1.56
N PRO A 97 -7.70 -6.86 1.46
CA PRO A 97 -6.37 -6.61 1.99
C PRO A 97 -5.63 -5.46 1.29
N ASN A 98 -4.65 -4.90 1.99
CA ASN A 98 -3.60 -4.09 1.40
C ASN A 98 -2.22 -4.80 1.55
N PRO A 99 -1.78 -5.58 0.55
CA PRO A 99 -0.52 -6.32 0.63
C PRO A 99 0.71 -5.41 0.57
N ASP A 100 0.60 -4.19 0.02
CA ASP A 100 1.74 -3.26 -0.07
C ASP A 100 2.13 -2.68 1.29
N VAL A 101 1.15 -2.43 2.17
CA VAL A 101 1.42 -2.04 3.57
C VAL A 101 2.20 -3.14 4.29
N MET A 102 1.79 -4.41 4.12
CA MET A 102 2.48 -5.56 4.73
C MET A 102 3.85 -5.80 4.09
N CYS A 103 3.99 -5.65 2.78
CA CYS A 103 5.27 -5.74 2.09
C CYS A 103 6.29 -4.72 2.62
N ASN A 104 5.86 -3.48 2.86
CA ASN A 104 6.74 -2.49 3.47
C ASN A 104 7.12 -2.88 4.90
N LYS A 105 6.14 -3.21 5.74
CA LYS A 105 6.35 -3.58 7.14
C LYS A 105 7.28 -4.78 7.32
N GLU A 106 7.01 -5.87 6.61
CA GLU A 106 7.59 -7.19 6.88
C GLU A 106 8.78 -7.54 5.97
N ILE A 107 8.86 -6.93 4.78
CA ILE A 107 9.88 -7.23 3.78
C ILE A 107 10.82 -6.05 3.64
N LYS A 108 10.37 -4.91 3.11
CA LYS A 108 11.27 -3.80 2.75
C LYS A 108 11.90 -3.12 3.96
N PHE A 109 11.22 -3.06 5.10
CA PHE A 109 11.77 -2.38 6.29
C PHE A 109 12.03 -3.34 7.46
N LYS A 110 11.92 -4.65 7.21
CA LYS A 110 12.30 -5.68 8.18
C LYS A 110 13.30 -6.65 7.57
N ALA A 111 12.88 -7.61 6.74
CA ALA A 111 13.81 -8.58 6.14
C ALA A 111 14.96 -7.91 5.35
N PHE A 112 14.65 -6.92 4.52
CA PHE A 112 15.64 -6.16 3.75
C PHE A 112 16.51 -5.27 4.65
N LEU A 113 15.92 -4.63 5.67
CA LEU A 113 16.67 -3.82 6.62
C LEU A 113 17.67 -4.69 7.39
N ASP A 114 17.23 -5.82 7.93
CA ASP A 114 18.07 -6.78 8.65
C ASP A 114 19.21 -7.29 7.76
N TYR A 115 18.90 -7.66 6.51
CA TYR A 115 19.91 -8.07 5.53
C TYR A 115 20.91 -6.94 5.23
N ALA A 116 20.44 -5.71 5.01
CA ALA A 116 21.30 -4.56 4.78
C ALA A 116 22.26 -4.30 5.95
N MET A 117 21.80 -4.47 7.20
CA MET A 117 22.66 -4.35 8.38
C MET A 117 23.79 -5.40 8.35
N THR A 118 23.56 -6.62 7.84
CA THR A 118 24.63 -7.62 7.67
C THR A 118 25.70 -7.24 6.63
N LEU A 119 25.35 -6.35 5.68
CA LEU A 119 26.29 -5.76 4.72
C LEU A 119 27.06 -4.57 5.31
N GLY A 120 26.89 -4.29 6.61
CA GLY A 120 27.48 -3.15 7.31
C GLY A 120 26.85 -1.81 6.91
N ALA A 121 25.58 -1.81 6.50
CA ALA A 121 24.88 -0.56 6.20
C ALA A 121 24.57 0.23 7.47
N ASP A 122 24.66 1.56 7.37
CA ASP A 122 24.19 2.46 8.42
C ASP A 122 22.68 2.71 8.27
N CYS A 123 22.22 2.76 7.02
CA CYS A 123 20.82 2.96 6.66
C CYS A 123 20.45 2.29 5.33
N VAL A 124 19.15 2.14 5.11
CA VAL A 124 18.57 1.72 3.83
C VAL A 124 17.92 2.89 3.12
N ALA A 125 17.86 2.83 1.81
CA ALA A 125 17.08 3.75 1.00
C ALA A 125 16.15 3.01 0.04
N THR A 126 15.04 3.66 -0.29
CA THR A 126 14.08 3.14 -1.26
C THR A 126 13.59 4.28 -2.15
N GLY A 127 13.06 3.93 -3.33
CA GLY A 127 12.43 4.89 -4.24
C GLY A 127 11.02 5.31 -3.83
N HIS A 128 10.70 5.32 -2.53
CA HIS A 128 9.39 5.79 -2.08
C HIS A 128 9.33 7.33 -2.07
N TYR A 129 8.17 7.86 -2.46
CA TYR A 129 7.82 9.27 -2.39
C TYR A 129 7.29 9.59 -0.98
N ALA A 130 8.20 9.63 -0.02
CA ALA A 130 7.96 10.03 1.36
C ALA A 130 9.18 10.82 1.85
N GLN A 131 9.08 11.48 3.00
CA GLN A 131 10.19 12.21 3.59
C GLN A 131 10.40 11.74 5.03
N VAL A 132 11.62 11.94 5.53
CA VAL A 132 11.93 11.81 6.95
C VAL A 132 12.60 13.10 7.43
N THR A 133 12.14 13.64 8.55
CA THR A 133 12.78 14.77 9.26
C THR A 133 13.23 14.32 10.63
N ARG A 134 14.23 14.99 11.18
CA ARG A 134 14.80 14.68 12.49
C ARG A 134 14.72 15.90 13.39
N ASP A 135 14.15 15.72 14.56
CA ASP A 135 14.11 16.73 15.62
C ASP A 135 15.47 16.81 16.33
N GLU A 136 15.66 17.86 17.15
CA GLU A 136 16.89 18.08 17.91
C GLU A 136 17.19 16.96 18.90
N ASP A 137 16.16 16.31 19.43
CA ASP A 137 16.27 15.16 20.34
C ASP A 137 16.57 13.84 19.61
N GLY A 138 16.62 13.87 18.28
CA GLY A 138 16.87 12.72 17.42
C GLY A 138 15.61 11.97 17.00
N THR A 139 14.41 12.36 17.44
CA THR A 139 13.14 11.76 16.99
C THR A 139 12.99 11.95 15.48
N VAL A 140 12.42 10.96 14.78
CA VAL A 140 12.30 10.94 13.32
C VAL A 140 10.82 10.97 12.99
N HIS A 141 10.43 11.90 12.13
CA HIS A 141 9.06 12.06 11.69
C HIS A 141 8.95 11.68 10.22
N MET A 142 7.91 10.93 9.87
CA MET A 142 7.62 10.59 8.48
C MET A 142 6.68 11.64 7.89
N LEU A 143 7.10 12.32 6.83
CA LEU A 143 6.27 13.32 6.16
C LEU A 143 5.85 12.85 4.77
N ARG A 144 4.75 13.43 4.26
CA ARG A 144 4.27 13.25 2.89
C ARG A 144 5.38 13.53 1.88
N GLY A 145 5.38 12.81 0.76
CA GLY A 145 6.14 13.25 -0.42
C GLY A 145 5.56 14.56 -0.98
N VAL A 146 6.40 15.45 -1.52
CA VAL A 146 5.90 16.72 -2.11
C VAL A 146 5.00 16.51 -3.32
N ASP A 147 5.10 15.36 -3.99
CA ASP A 147 4.19 14.92 -5.05
C ASP A 147 2.95 14.29 -4.42
N ASN A 148 1.91 15.08 -4.17
CA ASN A 148 0.66 14.57 -3.57
C ASN A 148 -0.03 13.46 -4.39
N GLY A 149 0.25 13.36 -5.69
CA GLY A 149 -0.28 12.28 -6.54
C GLY A 149 0.49 10.96 -6.38
N LYS A 150 1.70 11.03 -5.82
CA LYS A 150 2.62 9.90 -5.59
C LYS A 150 3.00 9.69 -4.13
N ASP A 151 2.60 10.56 -3.20
CA ASP A 151 2.86 10.45 -1.75
C ASP A 151 2.57 9.06 -1.23
N GLN A 152 3.62 8.31 -0.85
CA GLN A 152 3.54 6.90 -0.47
C GLN A 152 3.49 6.67 1.04
N THR A 153 3.40 7.72 1.87
CA THR A 153 3.29 7.58 3.34
C THR A 153 2.14 6.68 3.78
N TYR A 154 1.06 6.61 3.00
CA TYR A 154 -0.06 5.71 3.24
C TYR A 154 0.37 4.23 3.36
N PHE A 155 1.26 3.79 2.47
CA PHE A 155 1.77 2.42 2.46
C PHE A 155 2.89 2.18 3.48
N LEU A 156 3.43 3.25 4.06
CA LEU A 156 4.52 3.22 5.04
C LEU A 156 4.02 3.46 6.47
N SER A 157 2.70 3.55 6.66
CA SER A 157 2.04 3.87 7.94
C SER A 157 2.35 2.91 9.10
N GLN A 158 2.93 1.76 8.82
CA GLN A 158 3.31 0.73 9.78
C GLN A 158 4.81 0.75 10.13
N LEU A 159 5.58 1.74 9.66
CA LEU A 159 7.00 1.86 10.01
C LEU A 159 7.19 2.40 11.43
N SER A 160 8.05 1.72 12.19
CA SER A 160 8.43 2.10 13.55
C SER A 160 9.51 3.17 13.58
N GLN A 161 9.64 3.82 14.74
CA GLN A 161 10.70 4.78 15.00
C GLN A 161 12.08 4.18 14.70
N GLU A 162 12.34 2.95 15.16
CA GLU A 162 13.61 2.25 14.91
C GLU A 162 13.88 2.02 13.42
N GLN A 163 12.84 1.71 12.63
CA GLN A 163 12.97 1.55 11.18
C GLN A 163 13.22 2.90 10.49
N LEU A 164 12.49 3.94 10.88
CA LEU A 164 12.64 5.29 10.34
C LEU A 164 14.03 5.88 10.64
N GLN A 165 14.60 5.59 11.81
CA GLN A 165 15.98 5.96 12.17
C GLN A 165 17.04 5.46 11.18
N LYS A 166 16.76 4.35 10.50
CA LYS A 166 17.67 3.71 9.53
C LYS A 166 17.19 3.85 8.09
N THR A 167 16.29 4.80 7.79
CA THR A 167 15.68 4.93 6.47
C THR A 167 15.97 6.28 5.82
N LEU A 168 16.20 6.27 4.51
CA LEU A 168 16.29 7.44 3.65
C LEU A 168 15.28 7.35 2.49
N PHE A 169 14.69 8.50 2.14
CA PHE A 169 13.81 8.64 0.98
C PHE A 169 14.28 9.79 0.07
N PRO A 170 15.26 9.54 -0.81
CA PRO A 170 15.85 10.58 -1.66
C PRO A 170 14.87 11.26 -2.63
N LEU A 171 13.74 10.62 -2.94
CA LEU A 171 12.74 11.16 -3.87
C LEU A 171 11.67 12.01 -3.18
N GLY A 172 11.65 12.08 -1.85
CA GLY A 172 10.59 12.74 -1.08
C GLY A 172 10.34 14.21 -1.44
N HIS A 173 11.37 14.89 -1.95
CA HIS A 173 11.33 16.31 -2.34
C HIS A 173 11.19 16.53 -3.85
N LEU A 174 10.94 15.47 -4.64
CA LEU A 174 10.87 15.55 -6.10
C LEU A 174 9.48 15.16 -6.60
N GLN A 175 9.01 15.86 -7.63
CA GLN A 175 7.86 15.42 -8.41
C GLN A 175 8.26 14.27 -9.34
N LYS A 176 7.34 13.34 -9.63
CA LYS A 176 7.60 12.22 -10.55
C LYS A 176 8.17 12.64 -11.92
N PRO A 177 7.73 13.74 -12.56
CA PRO A 177 8.33 14.23 -13.79
C PRO A 177 9.81 14.64 -13.63
N GLU A 178 10.18 15.22 -12.49
CA GLU A 178 11.56 15.61 -12.20
C GLU A 178 12.45 14.36 -12.07
N VAL A 179 11.96 13.31 -11.38
CA VAL A 179 12.66 12.02 -11.28
C VAL A 179 12.92 11.43 -12.68
N ARG A 180 11.92 11.44 -13.57
CA ARG A 180 12.11 10.98 -14.96
C ARG A 180 13.11 11.84 -15.74
N ALA A 181 13.07 13.16 -15.56
CA ALA A 181 14.01 14.07 -16.20
C ALA A 181 15.45 13.88 -15.71
N ILE A 182 15.66 13.58 -14.43
CA ILE A 182 16.98 13.22 -13.86
C ILE A 182 17.48 11.92 -14.50
N ALA A 183 16.64 10.89 -14.56
CA ALA A 183 17.00 9.61 -15.18
C ALA A 183 17.40 9.76 -16.65
N GLU A 184 16.65 10.57 -17.42
CA GLU A 184 16.93 10.83 -18.83
C GLU A 184 18.22 11.62 -19.02
N ARG A 185 18.46 12.66 -18.20
CA ARG A 185 19.70 13.46 -18.26
C ARG A 185 20.95 12.63 -17.93
N ALA A 186 20.83 11.71 -16.97
CA ALA A 186 21.90 10.79 -16.61
C ALA A 186 22.03 9.60 -17.58
N GLY A 187 21.14 9.47 -18.57
CA GLY A 187 21.18 8.39 -19.55
C GLY A 187 20.90 7.00 -18.95
N LEU A 188 20.14 6.93 -17.85
CA LEU A 188 19.88 5.67 -17.16
C LEU A 188 19.06 4.72 -18.05
N ALA A 189 19.44 3.43 -18.07
CA ALA A 189 18.74 2.40 -18.86
C ALA A 189 17.23 2.36 -18.59
N THR A 190 16.84 2.61 -17.34
CA THR A 190 15.43 2.61 -16.89
C THR A 190 14.66 3.90 -17.16
N ALA A 191 15.26 4.95 -17.74
CA ALA A 191 14.64 6.28 -17.84
C ALA A 191 13.26 6.28 -18.52
N LYS A 192 13.10 5.46 -19.58
CA LYS A 192 11.86 5.32 -20.35
C LYS A 192 10.99 4.14 -19.90
N LYS A 193 11.42 3.38 -18.89
CA LYS A 193 10.64 2.25 -18.37
C LYS A 193 9.34 2.76 -17.75
N LYS A 194 8.25 2.05 -18.01
CA LYS A 194 6.93 2.35 -17.42
C LYS A 194 6.95 1.99 -15.93
N ASP A 195 6.15 2.69 -15.15
CA ASP A 195 5.95 2.32 -13.74
C ASP A 195 5.19 0.99 -13.70
N SER A 196 5.59 0.08 -12.81
CA SER A 196 4.80 -1.12 -12.54
C SER A 196 3.45 -0.71 -11.95
N THR A 197 2.37 -1.25 -12.50
CA THR A 197 1.00 -1.03 -12.02
C THR A 197 0.46 -2.30 -11.38
N GLY A 198 -0.32 -2.16 -10.31
CA GLY A 198 -0.90 -3.30 -9.59
C GLY A 198 -0.01 -3.84 -8.48
N ILE A 199 -0.43 -4.96 -7.88
CA ILE A 199 0.27 -5.61 -6.78
C ILE A 199 1.48 -6.38 -7.34
N CYS A 200 2.64 -6.27 -6.68
CA CYS A 200 3.93 -6.76 -7.18
C CYS A 200 3.92 -8.20 -7.73
N PHE A 201 3.25 -9.15 -7.05
CA PHE A 201 3.20 -10.56 -7.47
C PHE A 201 2.12 -10.90 -8.49
N ILE A 202 1.19 -9.99 -8.75
CA ILE A 202 0.16 -10.16 -9.79
C ILE A 202 0.67 -9.58 -11.10
N GLY A 203 1.40 -8.45 -11.03
CA GLY A 203 1.90 -7.75 -12.20
C GLY A 203 0.76 -7.35 -13.14
N GLU A 204 0.89 -7.69 -14.42
CA GLU A 204 -0.11 -7.39 -15.46
C GLU A 204 -1.18 -8.49 -15.61
N LYS A 205 -1.15 -9.55 -14.78
CA LYS A 205 -2.09 -10.68 -14.86
C LYS A 205 -3.50 -10.28 -14.43
N ASN A 206 -4.49 -11.02 -14.93
CA ASN A 206 -5.87 -10.83 -14.54
C ASN A 206 -6.07 -11.19 -13.05
N PHE A 207 -6.49 -10.21 -12.23
CA PHE A 207 -6.67 -10.39 -10.78
C PHE A 207 -7.62 -11.54 -10.42
N LYS A 208 -8.72 -11.70 -11.19
CA LYS A 208 -9.73 -12.73 -10.93
C LYS A 208 -9.15 -14.12 -11.18
N GLU A 209 -8.43 -14.29 -12.29
CA GLU A 209 -7.77 -15.55 -12.64
C GLU A 209 -6.68 -15.88 -11.61
N PHE A 210 -5.83 -14.89 -11.28
CA PHE A 210 -4.78 -15.04 -10.28
C PHE A 210 -5.34 -15.55 -8.95
N LEU A 211 -6.34 -14.87 -8.38
CA LEU A 211 -6.89 -15.23 -7.08
C LEU A 211 -7.60 -16.59 -7.10
N GLY A 212 -8.21 -16.96 -8.24
CA GLY A 212 -8.88 -18.24 -8.44
C GLY A 212 -7.95 -19.46 -8.35
N HIS A 213 -6.64 -19.29 -8.53
CA HIS A 213 -5.66 -20.38 -8.31
C HIS A 213 -5.45 -20.70 -6.83
N TYR A 214 -5.75 -19.76 -5.92
CA TYR A 214 -5.46 -19.90 -4.49
C TYR A 214 -6.71 -20.01 -3.62
N LEU A 215 -7.82 -19.42 -4.06
CA LEU A 215 -9.10 -19.44 -3.34
C LEU A 215 -10.21 -19.98 -4.25
N PRO A 216 -10.98 -20.98 -3.79
CA PRO A 216 -12.10 -21.48 -4.56
C PRO A 216 -13.17 -20.38 -4.67
N ALA A 217 -13.57 -20.07 -5.91
CA ALA A 217 -14.68 -19.17 -6.14
C ALA A 217 -15.99 -19.84 -5.72
N GLN A 218 -16.77 -19.13 -4.89
CA GLN A 218 -18.09 -19.56 -4.44
C GLN A 218 -19.13 -18.56 -4.97
N PRO A 219 -19.74 -18.84 -6.13
CA PRO A 219 -20.79 -17.98 -6.66
C PRO A 219 -21.98 -17.91 -5.70
N GLY A 220 -22.68 -16.78 -5.73
CA GLY A 220 -23.76 -16.45 -4.80
C GLY A 220 -24.68 -15.38 -5.37
N ARG A 221 -25.70 -14.97 -4.61
CA ARG A 221 -26.72 -14.04 -5.12
C ARG A 221 -26.30 -12.59 -4.96
N MET A 222 -26.57 -11.79 -5.97
CA MET A 222 -26.57 -10.33 -5.85
C MET A 222 -27.97 -9.86 -5.44
N MET A 223 -28.05 -9.04 -4.42
CA MET A 223 -29.32 -8.54 -3.88
C MET A 223 -29.27 -7.02 -3.75
N THR A 224 -30.39 -6.34 -3.95
CA THR A 224 -30.53 -4.94 -3.51
C THR A 224 -30.78 -4.88 -2.00
N VAL A 225 -30.66 -3.69 -1.41
CA VAL A 225 -30.89 -3.48 0.03
C VAL A 225 -32.36 -3.71 0.42
N ASP A 226 -33.29 -3.48 -0.52
CA ASP A 226 -34.72 -3.78 -0.40
C ASP A 226 -35.07 -5.25 -0.68
N GLY A 227 -34.07 -6.10 -0.98
CA GLY A 227 -34.26 -7.56 -1.09
C GLY A 227 -34.62 -8.06 -2.49
N ARG A 228 -34.48 -7.24 -3.54
CA ARG A 228 -34.65 -7.68 -4.93
C ARG A 228 -33.42 -8.45 -5.40
N ASP A 229 -33.65 -9.58 -6.06
CA ASP A 229 -32.59 -10.37 -6.68
C ASP A 229 -32.11 -9.74 -7.99
N MET A 230 -30.80 -9.60 -8.13
CA MET A 230 -30.09 -8.92 -9.22
C MET A 230 -29.20 -9.86 -10.03
N GLY A 231 -29.26 -11.17 -9.79
CA GLY A 231 -28.49 -12.20 -10.49
C GLY A 231 -27.41 -12.82 -9.61
N GLU A 232 -26.34 -13.29 -10.24
CA GLU A 232 -25.27 -14.06 -9.59
C GLU A 232 -23.94 -13.31 -9.62
N HIS A 233 -23.21 -13.34 -8.50
CA HIS A 233 -21.84 -12.84 -8.44
C HIS A 233 -20.83 -13.98 -8.60
N ALA A 234 -19.65 -13.70 -9.12
CA ALA A 234 -18.61 -14.72 -9.33
C ALA A 234 -17.90 -15.20 -8.04
N GLY A 235 -18.15 -14.56 -6.90
CA GLY A 235 -17.55 -14.84 -5.59
C GLY A 235 -17.21 -13.54 -4.86
N LEU A 236 -17.53 -13.44 -3.57
CA LEU A 236 -17.43 -12.19 -2.80
C LEU A 236 -16.03 -11.57 -2.76
N MET A 237 -14.97 -12.38 -2.88
CA MET A 237 -13.58 -11.92 -2.87
C MET A 237 -13.21 -11.09 -4.12
N TYR A 238 -13.98 -11.18 -5.21
CA TYR A 238 -13.75 -10.38 -6.43
C TYR A 238 -14.35 -8.97 -6.38
N TYR A 239 -15.03 -8.64 -5.28
CA TYR A 239 -15.76 -7.38 -5.14
C TYR A 239 -15.25 -6.61 -3.93
N THR A 240 -15.23 -5.28 -4.03
CA THR A 240 -14.86 -4.38 -2.93
C THR A 240 -15.97 -3.37 -2.70
N ILE A 241 -16.20 -2.98 -1.44
CA ILE A 241 -17.22 -1.98 -1.10
C ILE A 241 -17.02 -0.69 -1.92
N GLY A 242 -18.09 -0.17 -2.51
CA GLY A 242 -18.10 1.02 -3.37
C GLY A 242 -17.60 0.80 -4.80
N GLN A 243 -17.30 -0.44 -5.21
CA GLN A 243 -16.93 -0.80 -6.59
C GLN A 243 -18.11 -0.62 -7.54
N ARG A 244 -17.88 0.02 -8.70
CA ARG A 244 -18.88 0.22 -9.76
C ARG A 244 -18.89 -0.93 -10.80
N GLY A 245 -17.71 -1.31 -11.29
CA GLY A 245 -17.56 -2.24 -12.41
C GLY A 245 -17.65 -3.72 -12.02
N GLY A 246 -17.77 -4.61 -13.00
CA GLY A 246 -17.69 -6.06 -12.80
C GLY A 246 -18.96 -6.73 -12.25
N LEU A 247 -20.05 -5.98 -12.09
CA LEU A 247 -21.34 -6.47 -11.58
C LEU A 247 -22.19 -7.19 -12.62
N GLY A 248 -21.96 -6.95 -13.92
CA GLY A 248 -22.79 -7.55 -14.99
C GLY A 248 -24.24 -7.06 -15.01
N ILE A 249 -24.58 -6.01 -14.26
CA ILE A 249 -25.93 -5.45 -14.18
C ILE A 249 -26.10 -4.42 -15.30
N GLY A 250 -26.84 -4.79 -16.35
CA GLY A 250 -27.21 -3.92 -17.48
C GLY A 250 -28.55 -3.19 -17.24
N GLY A 251 -28.77 -2.11 -17.99
CA GLY A 251 -29.92 -1.20 -17.86
C GLY A 251 -31.26 -1.93 -17.69
N GLN A 252 -31.93 -1.62 -16.58
CA GLN A 252 -33.22 -2.23 -16.24
C GLN A 252 -34.37 -1.48 -16.92
N ILE A 253 -35.34 -2.22 -17.45
CA ILE A 253 -36.56 -1.64 -18.02
C ILE A 253 -37.31 -0.90 -16.90
N GLY A 254 -37.39 0.43 -17.00
CA GLY A 254 -38.07 1.29 -16.02
C GLY A 254 -37.24 1.70 -14.80
N GLY A 255 -35.93 1.42 -14.76
CA GLY A 255 -35.02 1.89 -13.71
C GLY A 255 -34.28 3.18 -14.09
N ASP A 256 -33.80 3.93 -13.10
CA ASP A 256 -32.94 5.09 -13.32
C ASP A 256 -31.63 4.68 -14.00
N ASN A 257 -31.11 5.52 -14.89
CA ASN A 257 -29.84 5.29 -15.61
C ASN A 257 -28.59 5.45 -14.72
N GLU A 258 -28.76 5.51 -13.41
CA GLU A 258 -27.64 5.61 -12.47
C GLU A 258 -26.83 4.30 -12.41
N PRO A 259 -25.51 4.39 -12.29
CA PRO A 259 -24.66 3.20 -12.19
C PRO A 259 -24.88 2.45 -10.87
N TRP A 260 -24.73 1.13 -10.94
CA TRP A 260 -24.75 0.24 -9.78
C TRP A 260 -23.39 0.18 -9.09
N PHE A 261 -23.41 0.03 -7.78
CA PHE A 261 -22.24 -0.14 -6.93
C PHE A 261 -22.44 -1.31 -5.98
N VAL A 262 -21.34 -1.93 -5.56
CA VAL A 262 -21.30 -2.83 -4.40
C VAL A 262 -21.51 -1.97 -3.15
N VAL A 263 -22.63 -2.15 -2.46
CA VAL A 263 -22.99 -1.37 -1.25
C VAL A 263 -22.87 -2.17 0.04
N GLY A 264 -22.60 -3.47 -0.05
CA GLY A 264 -22.41 -4.34 1.11
C GLY A 264 -22.05 -5.76 0.71
N LYS A 265 -21.72 -6.57 1.72
CA LYS A 265 -21.49 -8.01 1.61
C LYS A 265 -22.07 -8.70 2.84
N ASP A 266 -22.51 -9.93 2.66
CA ASP A 266 -22.83 -10.85 3.75
C ASP A 266 -22.17 -12.20 3.46
N LEU A 267 -20.98 -12.39 4.02
CA LEU A 267 -20.18 -13.60 3.87
C LEU A 267 -20.92 -14.84 4.41
N SER A 268 -21.73 -14.67 5.46
CA SER A 268 -22.45 -15.78 6.09
C SER A 268 -23.55 -16.34 5.18
N LYS A 269 -24.15 -15.49 4.36
CA LYS A 269 -25.18 -15.87 3.38
C LYS A 269 -24.65 -15.98 1.94
N ASN A 270 -23.37 -15.67 1.73
CA ASN A 270 -22.78 -15.52 0.40
C ASN A 270 -23.61 -14.58 -0.51
N ILE A 271 -23.94 -13.39 0.01
CA ILE A 271 -24.72 -12.35 -0.69
C ILE A 271 -23.85 -11.12 -0.94
N LEU A 272 -23.92 -10.60 -2.17
CA LEU A 272 -23.36 -9.30 -2.55
C LEU A 272 -24.48 -8.27 -2.62
N TYR A 273 -24.42 -7.22 -1.81
CA TYR A 273 -25.40 -6.14 -1.88
C TYR A 273 -25.01 -5.12 -2.93
N VAL A 274 -25.96 -4.74 -3.78
CA VAL A 274 -25.78 -3.75 -4.84
C VAL A 274 -26.84 -2.64 -4.76
N GLY A 275 -26.45 -1.42 -5.07
CA GLY A 275 -27.34 -0.25 -5.04
C GLY A 275 -26.94 0.80 -6.07
N GLN A 276 -27.90 1.63 -6.50
CA GLN A 276 -27.66 2.71 -7.45
C GLN A 276 -27.22 3.99 -6.75
N GLY A 277 -26.46 4.82 -7.47
CA GLY A 277 -26.05 6.14 -6.99
C GLY A 277 -24.70 6.11 -6.26
N PHE A 278 -23.84 7.07 -6.61
CA PHE A 278 -22.48 7.11 -6.06
C PHE A 278 -22.47 7.30 -4.54
N TYR A 279 -23.43 8.06 -4.00
CA TYR A 279 -23.61 8.32 -2.57
C TYR A 279 -24.77 7.51 -1.98
N HIS A 280 -25.01 6.30 -2.47
CA HIS A 280 -26.02 5.39 -1.91
C HIS A 280 -25.90 5.32 -0.37
N GLU A 281 -27.02 5.39 0.33
CA GLU A 281 -27.02 5.55 1.80
C GLU A 281 -26.20 4.47 2.53
N SER A 282 -26.31 3.21 2.09
CA SER A 282 -25.55 2.09 2.65
C SER A 282 -24.05 2.16 2.42
N LEU A 283 -23.55 3.06 1.56
CA LEU A 283 -22.12 3.31 1.41
C LEU A 283 -21.58 4.31 2.42
N MET A 284 -22.43 5.03 3.15
CA MET A 284 -22.00 6.10 4.04
C MET A 284 -21.84 5.57 5.47
N SER A 285 -20.74 5.92 6.12
CA SER A 285 -20.42 5.52 7.50
C SER A 285 -20.01 6.73 8.32
N THR A 286 -20.24 6.70 9.63
CA THR A 286 -19.95 7.80 10.58
C THR A 286 -18.76 7.49 11.49
N SER A 287 -18.41 6.23 11.64
CA SER A 287 -17.19 5.80 12.35
C SER A 287 -16.68 4.46 11.85
N LEU A 288 -15.48 4.07 12.30
CA LEU A 288 -14.92 2.74 12.11
C LEU A 288 -14.19 2.26 13.36
N ASP A 289 -14.04 0.95 13.48
CA ASP A 289 -13.06 0.32 14.36
C ASP A 289 -11.85 -0.12 13.53
N ALA A 290 -10.67 0.02 14.09
CA ALA A 290 -9.42 -0.44 13.50
C ALA A 290 -8.57 -1.21 14.52
N SER A 291 -7.86 -2.22 14.02
CA SER A 291 -6.87 -3.03 14.75
C SER A 291 -5.48 -2.81 14.19
N THR A 292 -4.47 -3.42 14.83
CA THR A 292 -3.05 -3.31 14.45
C THR A 292 -2.59 -1.85 14.35
N ILE A 293 -3.12 -1.02 15.26
CA ILE A 293 -2.75 0.38 15.36
C ILE A 293 -1.27 0.48 15.69
N HIS A 294 -0.56 1.26 14.89
CA HIS A 294 0.88 1.46 14.97
C HIS A 294 1.20 2.92 14.69
N PHE A 295 2.02 3.53 15.54
CA PHE A 295 2.48 4.91 15.39
C PHE A 295 3.96 4.95 15.04
N THR A 296 4.39 5.98 14.33
CA THR A 296 5.79 6.18 13.93
C THR A 296 6.72 6.46 15.11
N ARG A 297 6.16 6.79 16.28
CA ARG A 297 6.85 7.01 17.55
C ARG A 297 6.06 6.43 18.71
N ASP A 298 6.71 6.35 19.87
CA ASP A 298 6.05 5.92 21.10
C ASP A 298 4.90 6.85 21.47
N MET A 299 3.76 6.23 21.79
CA MET A 299 2.51 6.90 22.16
C MET A 299 1.92 6.22 23.41
N PRO A 300 1.14 6.93 24.24
CA PRO A 300 0.45 6.32 25.36
C PRO A 300 -0.46 5.17 24.93
N ASN A 301 -0.66 4.17 25.79
CA ASN A 301 -1.58 3.06 25.50
C ASN A 301 -3.05 3.49 25.37
N THR A 302 -3.43 4.66 25.89
CA THR A 302 -4.79 5.19 25.80
C THR A 302 -4.74 6.69 25.67
N PHE A 303 -5.30 7.21 24.58
CA PHE A 303 -5.39 8.64 24.32
C PHE A 303 -6.44 8.92 23.25
N THR A 304 -6.82 10.20 23.16
CA THR A 304 -7.66 10.72 22.08
C THR A 304 -6.84 11.69 21.25
N LEU A 305 -6.99 11.64 19.93
CA LEU A 305 -6.31 12.51 18.98
C LEU A 305 -7.32 13.09 17.98
N GLU A 306 -7.26 14.38 17.74
CA GLU A 306 -7.93 15.03 16.61
C GLU A 306 -6.91 15.24 15.49
N CYS A 307 -7.18 14.69 14.32
CA CYS A 307 -6.26 14.71 13.19
C CYS A 307 -7.03 14.56 11.87
N THR A 308 -6.33 14.32 10.76
CA THR A 308 -6.96 13.83 9.53
C THR A 308 -6.63 12.36 9.30
N ALA A 309 -7.44 11.67 8.49
CA ALA A 309 -7.18 10.29 8.10
C ALA A 309 -7.49 10.01 6.63
N LYS A 310 -6.70 9.14 6.01
CA LYS A 310 -7.01 8.48 4.74
C LYS A 310 -7.51 7.06 4.99
N PHE A 311 -8.56 6.65 4.29
CA PHE A 311 -9.11 5.28 4.34
C PHE A 311 -8.81 4.48 3.07
N ARG A 312 -8.29 5.17 2.05
CA ARG A 312 -7.78 4.63 0.78
C ARG A 312 -6.66 5.52 0.27
N TYR A 313 -5.70 4.93 -0.44
CA TYR A 313 -4.49 5.62 -0.92
C TYR A 313 -4.74 6.95 -1.66
N ARG A 314 -5.64 6.93 -2.67
CA ARG A 314 -5.94 8.10 -3.53
C ARG A 314 -7.07 8.98 -2.99
N GLN A 315 -7.51 8.77 -1.77
CA GLN A 315 -8.52 9.62 -1.14
C GLN A 315 -7.83 10.85 -0.52
N THR A 316 -8.50 12.01 -0.60
CA THR A 316 -8.18 13.15 0.27
C THR A 316 -8.44 12.76 1.71
N ASP A 317 -7.54 13.11 2.61
CA ASP A 317 -7.74 12.88 4.03
C ASP A 317 -8.86 13.77 4.58
N SER A 318 -9.58 13.23 5.57
CA SER A 318 -10.74 13.88 6.19
C SER A 318 -10.53 14.01 7.68
N LYS A 319 -11.13 15.02 8.30
CA LYS A 319 -11.02 15.25 9.76
C LYS A 319 -11.65 14.10 10.54
N VAL A 320 -10.94 13.65 11.59
CA VAL A 320 -11.36 12.56 12.47
C VAL A 320 -10.99 12.81 13.92
N THR A 321 -11.73 12.19 14.82
CA THR A 321 -11.34 11.98 16.22
C THR A 321 -11.03 10.50 16.43
N VAL A 322 -9.80 10.19 16.84
CA VAL A 322 -9.31 8.83 17.06
C VAL A 322 -9.20 8.58 18.55
N LYS A 323 -9.88 7.55 19.07
CA LYS A 323 -9.74 7.09 20.45
C LYS A 323 -8.97 5.78 20.46
N VAL A 324 -7.71 5.82 20.88
CA VAL A 324 -6.81 4.67 20.89
C VAL A 324 -6.88 3.96 22.25
N LYS A 325 -6.88 2.63 22.21
CA LYS A 325 -6.75 1.75 23.38
C LYS A 325 -5.93 0.51 23.01
N GLY A 326 -4.64 0.53 23.34
CA GLY A 326 -3.68 -0.50 22.95
C GLY A 326 -3.48 -0.53 21.44
N ASP A 327 -3.69 -1.70 20.83
CA ASP A 327 -3.56 -1.94 19.39
C ASP A 327 -4.86 -1.70 18.61
N LYS A 328 -5.89 -1.15 19.26
CA LYS A 328 -7.20 -0.84 18.67
C LYS A 328 -7.53 0.64 18.74
N ALA A 329 -8.35 1.10 17.81
CA ALA A 329 -8.89 2.45 17.83
C ALA A 329 -10.32 2.51 17.31
N GLU A 330 -11.13 3.36 17.95
CA GLU A 330 -12.36 3.90 17.38
C GLU A 330 -12.00 5.18 16.62
N VAL A 331 -12.40 5.30 15.36
CA VAL A 331 -12.19 6.50 14.52
C VAL A 331 -13.54 7.08 14.15
N ILE A 332 -13.82 8.28 14.64
CA ILE A 332 -15.08 9.00 14.42
C ILE A 332 -14.82 10.05 13.33
N PHE A 333 -15.66 10.06 12.30
CA PHE A 333 -15.51 11.00 11.19
C PHE A 333 -16.22 12.31 11.48
N ALA A 334 -15.60 13.43 11.12
CA ALA A 334 -16.27 14.73 11.18
C ALA A 334 -17.43 14.82 10.17
N GLU A 335 -17.30 14.15 9.02
CA GLU A 335 -18.31 14.05 7.97
C GLU A 335 -18.44 12.58 7.53
N PRO A 336 -19.66 12.11 7.15
CA PRO A 336 -19.87 10.74 6.71
C PRO A 336 -18.92 10.33 5.58
N GLN A 337 -18.26 9.19 5.75
CA GLN A 337 -17.27 8.67 4.80
C GLN A 337 -17.88 7.59 3.92
N ARG A 338 -17.56 7.67 2.62
CA ARG A 338 -18.04 6.73 1.63
C ARG A 338 -17.16 5.48 1.59
N ALA A 339 -17.80 4.31 1.60
CA ALA A 339 -17.23 3.01 1.31
C ALA A 339 -15.99 2.71 2.16
N ILE A 340 -16.10 2.89 3.49
CA ILE A 340 -15.11 2.36 4.42
C ILE A 340 -15.05 0.84 4.23
N THR A 341 -13.86 0.31 3.95
CA THR A 341 -13.70 -1.09 3.54
C THR A 341 -12.87 -1.85 4.56
N PRO A 342 -13.44 -2.86 5.23
CA PRO A 342 -12.67 -3.76 6.09
C PRO A 342 -11.46 -4.39 5.36
N GLY A 343 -10.33 -4.45 6.04
CA GLY A 343 -9.03 -4.93 5.52
C GLY A 343 -8.17 -3.87 4.82
N GLN A 344 -8.73 -2.69 4.50
CA GLN A 344 -7.94 -1.55 4.04
C GLN A 344 -7.27 -0.85 5.22
N ALA A 345 -6.23 -0.05 4.93
CA ALA A 345 -5.54 0.71 5.95
C ALA A 345 -6.29 2.02 6.26
N VAL A 346 -6.32 2.39 7.55
CA VAL A 346 -6.58 3.76 8.01
C VAL A 346 -5.26 4.39 8.39
N VAL A 347 -4.96 5.59 7.87
CA VAL A 347 -3.68 6.27 8.08
C VAL A 347 -3.93 7.68 8.59
N PHE A 348 -3.30 8.03 9.71
CA PHE A 348 -3.49 9.27 10.45
C PHE A 348 -2.43 10.30 10.10
N TYR A 349 -2.85 11.56 9.97
CA TYR A 349 -1.98 12.66 9.58
C TYR A 349 -2.20 13.90 10.44
N GLN A 350 -1.10 14.61 10.73
CA GLN A 350 -1.11 15.96 11.29
C GLN A 350 -0.45 16.91 10.30
N GLY A 351 -1.25 17.56 9.46
CA GLY A 351 -0.73 18.33 8.32
C GLY A 351 0.03 17.40 7.36
N ASP A 352 1.33 17.63 7.19
CA ASP A 352 2.19 16.81 6.32
C ASP A 352 2.80 15.60 7.04
N GLU A 353 2.71 15.52 8.37
CA GLU A 353 3.24 14.39 9.13
C GLU A 353 2.29 13.20 9.07
N CYS A 354 2.82 12.03 8.69
CA CYS A 354 2.16 10.76 8.84
C CYS A 354 2.46 10.20 10.24
N LEU A 355 1.43 10.15 11.09
CA LEU A 355 1.56 9.73 12.48
C LEU A 355 1.63 8.20 12.63
N GLY A 356 1.07 7.47 11.66
CA GLY A 356 0.90 6.03 11.73
C GLY A 356 -0.45 5.58 11.15
N GLY A 357 -0.89 4.39 11.51
CA GLY A 357 -2.15 3.83 11.02
C GLY A 357 -2.48 2.45 11.56
N GLY A 358 -3.51 1.83 11.01
CA GLY A 358 -3.94 0.47 11.32
C GLY A 358 -4.77 -0.13 10.20
N MET A 359 -5.40 -1.26 10.47
CA MET A 359 -6.29 -1.96 9.54
C MET A 359 -7.73 -1.79 9.97
N ILE A 360 -8.59 -1.45 9.02
CA ILE A 360 -10.02 -1.25 9.25
C ILE A 360 -10.67 -2.61 9.51
N ASP A 361 -11.30 -2.77 10.68
CA ASP A 361 -12.01 -4.00 11.04
C ASP A 361 -13.48 -3.92 10.62
N MET A 362 -14.13 -2.81 10.92
CA MET A 362 -15.57 -2.62 10.78
C MET A 362 -15.91 -1.16 10.58
N ALA A 363 -16.96 -0.87 9.81
CA ALA A 363 -17.54 0.47 9.69
C ALA A 363 -18.88 0.52 10.42
N TYR A 364 -19.24 1.69 10.93
CA TYR A 364 -20.49 1.92 11.62
C TYR A 364 -21.20 3.15 11.07
N LYS A 365 -22.54 3.11 11.10
CA LYS A 365 -23.41 4.26 10.85
C LYS A 365 -24.36 4.38 12.03
N ASP A 366 -24.33 5.53 12.71
CA ASP A 366 -25.22 5.84 13.85
C ASP A 366 -25.19 4.75 14.95
N GLY A 367 -24.01 4.17 15.20
CA GLY A 367 -23.80 3.12 16.20
C GLY A 367 -24.15 1.69 15.75
N VAL A 368 -24.60 1.51 14.50
CA VAL A 368 -24.92 0.20 13.90
C VAL A 368 -23.83 -0.21 12.93
N ALA A 369 -23.36 -1.46 13.02
CA ALA A 369 -22.36 -1.99 12.11
C ALA A 369 -22.91 -2.05 10.68
N CYS A 370 -22.14 -1.53 9.72
CA CYS A 370 -22.47 -1.61 8.30
C CYS A 370 -22.29 -3.04 7.78
N GLN A 371 -23.21 -3.52 6.94
CA GLN A 371 -23.16 -4.87 6.36
C GLN A 371 -22.14 -4.93 5.21
N TYR A 372 -20.85 -4.89 5.55
CA TYR A 372 -19.72 -4.83 4.60
C TYR A 372 -18.89 -6.12 4.48
N ILE A 373 -19.18 -7.12 5.32
CA ILE A 373 -18.50 -8.43 5.31
C ILE A 373 -19.50 -9.53 5.01
#